data_AF-A0A6A0GYR8-F1
#
_entry.id   AF-A0A6A0GYR8-F1
#
_cell.length_a   1.000
_cell.length_b   1.000
_cell.length_c   1.000
_cell.angle_alpha   90.00
_cell.angle_beta   90.00
_cell.angle_gamma   90.00
#
_symmetry.space_group_name_H-M   'P 1'
#
loop_
_entity.id
_entity.type
_entity.pdbx_description
1 polymer ?
#
loop_
_entity_poly.entity_id
_entity_poly.type
_entity_poly.pdbx_seq_one_letter_code
_entity_poly.pdbx_strand_id
1 'polypeptide(L)'
;MTVPPGIGASYFIKVGNPDEPTVPDIQVLLASQLVGQDYGILTLGKFKQSVQDYYKPTLGRDGFSMSPVLLRPKSVGTVTLKSKNPFDPPVLDPNCLSHPDDVELLVKASKASVQLGNAKTFRRSLGAEPINKPR
;
A
#
# COMPACT_ATOMS: atom_id res chain seq x y z
N MET A 1 -16.49 8.71 12.96
CA MET A 1 -15.92 7.50 12.32
C MET A 1 -16.93 6.39 12.42
N THR A 2 -17.49 5.96 11.30
CA THR A 2 -18.60 4.97 11.27
C THR A 2 -18.09 3.54 11.01
N VAL A 3 -16.80 3.37 10.73
CA VAL A 3 -16.15 2.08 10.41
C VAL A 3 -14.87 1.93 11.24
N PRO A 4 -14.59 0.76 11.85
CA PRO A 4 -13.35 0.53 12.56
C PRO A 4 -12.13 0.67 11.64
N PRO A 5 -11.05 1.35 12.07
CA PRO A 5 -9.82 1.43 11.28
C PRO A 5 -9.18 0.03 11.16
N GLY A 6 -8.78 -0.34 9.95
CA GLY A 6 -8.08 -1.60 9.71
C GLY A 6 -8.13 -2.06 8.26
N ILE A 7 -7.63 -3.27 8.03
CA ILE A 7 -7.74 -3.98 6.75
C ILE A 7 -9.13 -4.60 6.69
N GLY A 8 -9.98 -4.09 5.80
CA GLY A 8 -11.33 -4.58 5.58
C GLY A 8 -11.40 -5.75 4.59
N ALA A 9 -10.41 -5.87 3.71
CA ALA A 9 -10.30 -7.00 2.78
C ALA A 9 -8.87 -7.19 2.27
N SER A 10 -8.57 -8.40 1.81
CA SER A 10 -7.34 -8.76 1.12
C SER A 10 -7.68 -9.52 -0.15
N TYR A 11 -7.07 -9.11 -1.26
CA TYR A 11 -7.26 -9.74 -2.57
C TYR A 11 -5.91 -10.21 -3.12
N PHE A 12 -5.87 -11.39 -3.71
CA PHE A 12 -4.68 -11.91 -4.39
C PHE A 12 -4.92 -11.84 -5.90
N ILE A 13 -4.03 -11.17 -6.62
CA ILE A 13 -4.15 -11.01 -8.07
C ILE A 13 -2.83 -11.36 -8.76
N LYS A 14 -2.96 -11.74 -10.02
CA LYS A 14 -1.84 -11.94 -10.94
C LYS A 14 -1.81 -10.79 -11.93
N VAL A 15 -0.69 -10.07 -11.99
CA VAL A 15 -0.52 -8.94 -12.93
C VAL A 15 0.77 -9.07 -13.76
N GLY A 16 1.74 -9.86 -13.30
CA GLY A 16 3.00 -10.13 -13.99
C GLY A 16 2.90 -11.26 -15.03
N ASN A 17 3.90 -12.14 -15.06
CA ASN A 17 4.07 -13.13 -16.13
C ASN A 17 2.81 -14.05 -16.28
N PRO A 18 2.19 -14.13 -17.47
CA PRO A 18 1.07 -15.04 -17.76
C PRO A 18 1.42 -16.54 -17.72
N ASP A 19 2.70 -16.92 -17.79
CA ASP A 19 3.11 -18.33 -17.85
C ASP A 19 2.85 -19.12 -16.55
N GLU A 20 2.67 -18.42 -15.42
CA GLU A 20 2.32 -19.01 -14.12
C GLU A 20 1.00 -18.46 -13.58
N PRO A 21 -0.15 -18.77 -14.17
CA PRO A 21 -1.43 -18.12 -13.84
C PRO A 21 -1.97 -18.47 -12.46
N THR A 22 -1.50 -19.56 -11.85
CA THR A 22 -2.03 -20.09 -10.58
C THR A 22 -1.38 -19.50 -9.33
N VAL A 23 -0.22 -18.85 -9.45
CA VAL A 23 0.53 -18.33 -8.31
C VAL A 23 0.47 -16.80 -8.30
N PRO A 24 -0.14 -16.15 -7.29
CA PRO A 24 -0.26 -14.70 -7.27
C PRO A 24 1.11 -14.03 -7.15
N ASP A 25 1.22 -12.81 -7.68
CA ASP A 25 2.40 -11.96 -7.51
C ASP A 25 2.10 -10.68 -6.73
N ILE A 26 0.82 -10.34 -6.57
CA ILE A 26 0.35 -9.16 -5.86
C ILE A 26 -0.72 -9.53 -4.83
N GLN A 27 -0.62 -8.92 -3.64
CA GLN A 27 -1.72 -8.82 -2.69
C GLN A 27 -2.19 -7.36 -2.63
N VAL A 28 -3.49 -7.13 -2.82
CA VAL A 28 -4.11 -5.82 -2.62
C VAL A 28 -4.77 -5.80 -1.25
N LEU A 29 -4.29 -4.91 -0.38
CA LEU A 29 -4.86 -4.66 0.93
C LEU A 29 -5.84 -3.49 0.83
N LEU A 30 -7.11 -3.75 1.13
CA LEU A 30 -8.12 -2.72 1.27
C LEU A 30 -8.18 -2.29 2.73
N ALA A 31 -7.84 -1.04 2.99
CA ALA A 31 -8.07 -0.42 4.29
C ALA A 31 -9.35 0.41 4.22
N SER A 32 -10.23 0.26 5.22
CA SER A 32 -11.52 0.98 5.32
C SER A 32 -11.36 2.43 5.76
N GLN A 33 -10.21 3.05 5.46
CA GLN A 33 -9.85 4.40 5.83
C GLN A 33 -8.98 5.04 4.76
N LEU A 34 -9.04 6.36 4.64
CA LEU A 34 -8.00 7.14 3.96
C LEU A 34 -6.89 7.47 4.95
N VAL A 35 -5.65 7.58 4.44
CA VAL A 35 -4.48 7.93 5.27
C VAL A 35 -4.64 9.29 5.96
N GLY A 36 -5.34 10.25 5.34
CA GLY A 36 -5.60 11.58 5.91
C GLY A 36 -6.90 11.71 6.71
N GLN A 37 -7.73 10.65 6.79
CA GLN A 37 -9.09 10.73 7.36
C GLN A 37 -9.09 11.21 8.82
N ASP A 38 -8.06 10.86 9.57
CA ASP A 38 -7.91 11.13 11.00
C ASP A 38 -6.99 12.32 11.30
N TYR A 39 -6.68 13.16 10.32
CA TYR A 39 -5.74 14.28 10.46
C TYR A 39 -4.31 13.87 10.86
N GLY A 40 -3.91 12.63 10.56
CA GLY A 40 -2.58 12.10 10.88
C GLY A 40 -2.42 11.72 12.35
N ILE A 41 -3.52 11.43 13.06
CA ILE A 41 -3.50 11.01 14.47
C ILE A 41 -2.94 9.59 14.63
N LEU A 42 -3.35 8.64 13.77
CA LEU A 42 -2.90 7.25 13.74
C LEU A 42 -1.62 7.05 12.94
N THR A 43 -1.19 8.07 12.20
CA THR A 43 0.06 7.98 11.44
C THR A 43 1.26 8.18 12.38
N LEU A 44 2.16 7.19 12.43
CA LEU A 44 3.38 7.17 13.24
C LEU A 44 4.03 8.56 13.30
N GLY A 45 4.09 9.17 14.49
CA GLY A 45 4.30 10.62 14.68
C GLY A 45 5.50 11.27 13.97
N LYS A 46 6.48 10.48 13.50
CA LYS A 46 7.60 10.93 12.66
C LYS A 46 7.20 11.35 11.24
N PHE A 47 6.06 10.88 10.73
CA PHE A 47 5.56 11.19 9.39
C PHE A 47 4.34 12.12 9.42
N LYS A 48 3.93 12.59 10.60
CA LYS A 48 2.69 13.37 10.76
C LYS A 48 2.65 14.60 9.85
N GLN A 49 3.73 15.39 9.80
CA GLN A 49 3.77 16.61 9.00
C GLN A 49 3.72 16.33 7.50
N SER A 50 4.54 15.41 7.00
CA SER A 50 4.58 15.07 5.56
C SER A 50 3.26 14.46 5.09
N VAL A 51 2.64 13.64 5.93
CA VAL A 51 1.33 13.03 5.67
C VAL A 51 0.26 14.11 5.67
N GLN A 52 0.24 15.01 6.67
CA GLN A 52 -0.70 16.11 6.67
C GLN A 52 -0.57 16.99 5.43
N ASP A 53 0.66 17.35 5.04
CA ASP A 53 0.92 18.20 3.88
C ASP A 53 0.50 17.56 2.57
N TYR A 54 0.82 16.27 2.37
CA TYR A 54 0.44 15.54 1.16
C TYR A 54 -1.06 15.26 1.09
N TYR A 55 -1.69 14.90 2.21
CA TYR A 55 -3.09 14.51 2.26
C TYR A 55 -4.04 15.67 2.59
N LYS A 56 -3.58 16.93 2.62
CA LYS A 56 -4.39 18.13 2.91
C LYS A 56 -5.79 18.09 2.26
N PRO A 57 -5.93 17.78 0.97
CA PRO A 57 -7.25 17.82 0.30
C PRO A 57 -8.21 16.71 0.74
N THR A 58 -7.69 15.68 1.39
CA THR A 58 -8.44 14.49 1.85
C THR A 58 -8.59 14.43 3.37
N LEU A 59 -8.11 15.45 4.10
CA LEU A 59 -8.22 15.49 5.56
C LEU A 59 -9.70 15.48 5.99
N GLY A 60 -10.01 14.63 6.96
CA GLY A 60 -11.37 14.50 7.49
C GLY A 60 -12.39 13.90 6.51
N ARG A 61 -11.97 13.47 5.32
CA ARG A 61 -12.85 12.78 4.37
C ARG A 61 -12.88 11.28 4.66
N ASP A 62 -14.08 10.71 4.65
CA ASP A 62 -14.25 9.26 4.70
C ASP A 62 -13.92 8.64 3.34
N GLY A 63 -13.34 7.44 3.38
CA GLY A 63 -13.03 6.67 2.18
C GLY A 63 -12.25 5.41 2.51
N PHE A 64 -11.71 4.77 1.48
CA PHE A 64 -10.89 3.57 1.61
C PHE A 64 -9.65 3.69 0.74
N SER A 65 -8.59 2.96 1.09
CA SER A 65 -7.37 2.87 0.29
C SER A 65 -7.12 1.44 -0.17
N MET A 66 -6.60 1.28 -1.39
CA MET A 66 -6.16 0.00 -1.92
C MET A 66 -4.64 0.02 -2.13
N SER A 67 -3.93 -0.76 -1.34
CA SER A 67 -2.46 -0.80 -1.33
C SER A 67 -1.97 -2.12 -1.93
N PRO A 68 -1.39 -2.12 -3.14
CA PRO A 68 -0.76 -3.30 -3.69
C PRO A 68 0.57 -3.61 -2.98
N VAL A 69 0.84 -4.89 -2.76
CA VAL A 69 2.05 -5.42 -2.13
C VAL A 69 2.63 -6.50 -3.04
N LEU A 70 3.93 -6.42 -3.32
CA LEU A 70 4.65 -7.46 -4.06
C LEU A 70 4.83 -8.70 -3.16
N LEU A 71 4.38 -9.87 -3.62
CA LEU A 71 4.50 -11.11 -2.87
C LEU A 71 5.82 -11.86 -3.12
N ARG A 72 6.42 -11.61 -4.29
CA ARG A 72 7.65 -12.27 -4.75
C ARG A 72 8.60 -11.23 -5.38
N PRO A 73 9.07 -10.24 -4.60
CA PRO A 73 10.02 -9.26 -5.13
C PRO A 73 11.31 -9.96 -5.55
N LYS A 74 11.90 -9.50 -6.66
CA LYS A 74 13.22 -9.92 -7.13
C LYS A 74 14.35 -9.15 -6.45
N SER A 75 14.05 -7.99 -5.86
CA SER A 75 14.99 -7.21 -5.05
C SER A 75 15.47 -8.04 -3.86
N VAL A 76 16.78 -8.09 -3.64
CA VAL A 76 17.41 -8.81 -2.54
C VAL A 76 18.15 -7.82 -1.65
N GLY A 77 17.83 -7.84 -0.36
CA GLY A 77 18.47 -7.05 0.68
C GLY A 77 19.53 -7.81 1.47
N THR A 78 20.06 -7.17 2.50
CA THR A 78 21.04 -7.74 3.42
C THR A 78 20.60 -7.59 4.88
N VAL A 79 21.00 -8.57 5.69
CA VAL A 79 20.89 -8.53 7.15
C VAL A 79 22.30 -8.73 7.68
N THR A 80 22.83 -7.74 8.39
CA THR A 80 24.19 -7.81 8.94
C THR A 80 24.18 -7.58 10.45
N LEU A 81 25.06 -8.30 11.16
CA LEU A 81 25.23 -8.08 12.59
C LEU A 81 25.85 -6.70 12.81
N LYS A 82 25.21 -5.89 13.65
CA LYS A 82 25.73 -4.57 14.01
C LYS A 82 26.98 -4.68 14.88
N SER A 83 27.05 -5.70 15.74
CA SER A 83 28.17 -5.98 16.63
C SER A 83 28.22 -7.46 17.02
N LYS A 84 29.18 -7.83 17.88
CA LYS A 84 29.25 -9.18 18.48
C LYS A 84 28.24 -9.39 19.62
N ASN A 85 27.59 -8.33 20.10
CA ASN A 85 26.61 -8.43 21.17
C ASN A 85 25.28 -8.95 20.61
N PRO A 86 24.77 -10.11 21.06
CA PRO A 86 23.51 -10.68 20.56
C PRO A 86 22.27 -9.85 20.93
N PHE A 87 22.38 -8.92 21.87
CA PHE A 87 21.30 -7.99 22.24
C PHE A 87 21.25 -6.74 21.37
N ASP A 88 22.27 -6.50 20.54
CA ASP A 88 22.24 -5.38 19.60
C ASP A 88 21.36 -5.73 18.39
N PRO A 89 20.44 -4.86 17.98
CA PRO A 89 19.62 -5.12 16.80
C PRO A 89 20.49 -5.21 15.55
N PRO A 90 20.20 -6.15 14.62
CA PRO A 90 20.92 -6.23 13.36
C PRO A 90 20.64 -5.01 12.49
N VAL A 91 21.52 -4.77 11.53
CA VAL A 91 21.30 -3.81 10.45
C VAL A 91 20.48 -4.50 9.37
N LEU A 92 19.31 -3.95 9.07
CA LEU A 92 18.40 -4.42 8.02
C LEU A 92 18.44 -3.44 6.85
N ASP A 93 18.93 -3.90 5.70
CA ASP A 93 18.83 -3.17 4.45
C ASP A 93 18.02 -4.01 3.45
N PRO A 94 16.71 -3.78 3.29
CA PRO A 94 15.89 -4.59 2.41
C PRO A 94 16.19 -4.35 0.93
N ASN A 95 16.94 -3.30 0.57
CA ASN A 95 17.25 -2.92 -0.81
C ASN A 95 15.99 -2.92 -1.71
N CYS A 96 14.88 -2.42 -1.17
CA CYS A 96 13.57 -2.43 -1.81
C CYS A 96 13.60 -1.73 -3.17
N LEU A 97 12.95 -2.32 -4.17
CA LEU A 97 12.79 -1.76 -5.51
C LEU A 97 14.11 -1.59 -6.28
N SER A 98 15.16 -2.29 -5.88
CA SER A 98 16.46 -2.30 -6.59
C SER A 98 16.40 -3.06 -7.91
N HIS A 99 15.54 -4.07 -8.03
CA HIS A 99 15.32 -4.78 -9.28
C HIS A 99 14.26 -4.04 -10.14
N PRO A 100 14.54 -3.75 -11.43
CA PRO A 100 13.62 -2.99 -12.30
C PRO A 100 12.24 -3.66 -12.44
N ASP A 101 12.19 -4.99 -12.52
CA ASP A 101 10.93 -5.74 -12.58
C ASP A 101 10.00 -5.49 -11.39
N ASP A 102 10.53 -5.23 -10.20
CA ASP A 102 9.70 -4.97 -9.02
C ASP A 102 8.98 -3.62 -9.18
N VAL A 103 9.67 -2.62 -9.72
CA VAL A 103 9.09 -1.32 -10.03
C VAL A 103 8.02 -1.46 -11.11
N GLU A 104 8.32 -2.17 -12.21
CA GLU A 104 7.37 -2.38 -13.30
C GLU A 104 6.11 -3.11 -12.82
N LEU A 105 6.30 -4.18 -12.05
CA LEU A 105 5.21 -4.98 -11.50
C LEU A 105 4.37 -4.16 -10.53
N LEU A 106 4.99 -3.34 -9.66
CA LEU A 106 4.27 -2.47 -8.73
C LEU A 106 3.46 -1.38 -9.44
N VAL A 107 3.97 -0.84 -10.57
CA VAL A 107 3.20 0.10 -11.41
C VAL A 107 1.98 -0.59 -12.01
N LYS A 108 2.12 -1.80 -12.54
CA LYS A 108 0.99 -2.58 -13.07
C LYS A 108 -0.03 -2.89 -11.96
N ALA A 109 0.45 -3.32 -10.80
CA ALA A 109 -0.37 -3.58 -9.63
C ALA A 109 -1.15 -2.34 -9.16
N SER A 110 -0.50 -1.17 -9.15
CA SER A 110 -1.15 0.10 -8.80
C SER A 110 -2.30 0.45 -9.76
N LYS A 111 -2.10 0.25 -11.06
CA LYS A 111 -3.16 0.44 -12.06
C LYS A 111 -4.33 -0.53 -11.83
N ALA A 112 -4.03 -1.80 -11.53
CA ALA A 112 -5.05 -2.80 -11.21
C ALA A 112 -5.84 -2.44 -9.94
N SER A 113 -5.18 -1.97 -8.89
CA SER A 113 -5.83 -1.49 -7.67
C SER A 113 -6.76 -0.30 -7.93
N VAL A 114 -6.34 0.67 -8.77
CA VAL A 114 -7.19 1.79 -9.17
C VAL A 114 -8.42 1.32 -9.94
N GLN A 115 -8.27 0.34 -10.84
CA GLN A 115 -9.39 -0.26 -11.57
C GLN A 115 -10.36 -0.97 -10.62
N LEU A 116 -9.84 -1.74 -9.66
CA LEU A 116 -10.65 -2.45 -8.67
C LEU A 116 -11.45 -1.49 -7.78
N GLY A 117 -10.81 -0.44 -7.26
CA GLY A 117 -11.48 0.59 -6.45
C GLY A 117 -12.53 1.39 -7.22
N ASN A 118 -12.39 1.47 -8.55
CA ASN A 118 -13.33 2.10 -9.45
C ASN A 118 -14.43 1.18 -9.99
N ALA A 119 -14.47 -0.09 -9.58
CA ALA A 119 -15.47 -1.02 -10.07
C ALA A 119 -16.89 -0.53 -9.74
N LYS A 120 -17.85 -0.90 -10.61
CA LYS A 120 -19.25 -0.45 -10.54
C LYS A 120 -19.87 -0.67 -9.15
N THR A 121 -19.52 -1.77 -8.48
CA THR A 121 -20.02 -2.10 -7.13
C THR A 121 -19.59 -1.06 -6.10
N PHE A 122 -18.33 -0.63 -6.09
CA PHE A 122 -17.84 0.39 -5.15
C PHE A 122 -18.52 1.75 -5.42
N ARG A 123 -18.65 2.13 -6.68
CA ARG A 123 -19.34 3.38 -7.07
C ARG A 123 -20.81 3.36 -6.67
N ARG A 124 -21.52 2.27 -6.94
CA ARG A 124 -22.96 2.14 -6.68
C ARG A 124 -23.28 2.01 -5.19
N SER A 125 -22.52 1.20 -4.46
CA SER A 125 -22.82 0.86 -3.07
C SER A 125 -22.25 1.85 -2.06
N LEU A 126 -21.11 2.48 -2.36
CA LEU A 126 -20.41 3.37 -1.45
C LEU A 126 -20.32 4.82 -1.95
N GLY A 127 -20.82 5.12 -3.15
CA GLY A 127 -20.62 6.45 -3.75
C GLY A 127 -19.14 6.78 -4.00
N ALA A 128 -18.31 5.75 -4.16
CA ALA A 128 -16.86 5.92 -4.22
C ALA A 128 -16.42 6.67 -5.47
N GLU A 129 -15.58 7.69 -5.29
CA GLU A 129 -14.97 8.46 -6.37
C GLU A 129 -13.44 8.46 -6.24
N PRO A 130 -12.70 8.29 -7.34
CA PRO A 130 -11.24 8.30 -7.29
C PRO A 130 -10.71 9.70 -6.94
N ILE A 131 -9.75 9.74 -6.02
CA ILE A 131 -9.06 10.97 -5.64
C ILE A 131 -8.01 11.29 -6.71
N ASN A 132 -8.34 12.20 -7.62
CA ASN A 132 -7.46 12.64 -8.71
C ASN A 132 -6.47 13.71 -8.23
N LYS A 133 -5.37 13.29 -7.57
CA LYS A 133 -4.27 14.12 -7.02
C LYS A 133 -4.71 15.24 -6.04
N PRO A 134 -3.95 15.47 -4.96
CA PRO A 134 -3.95 16.77 -4.31
C PRO A 134 -3.21 17.77 -5.22
N ARG A 135 -3.79 18.94 -5.47
CA ARG A 135 -3.04 20.11 -5.96
C ARG A 135 -2.01 20.54 -4.93
#